data_AF-A0A4P5X7B3-F1
#
_entry.id   AF-A0A4P5X7B3-F1
#
_cell.length_a   1.000
_cell.length_b   1.000
_cell.length_c   1.000
_cell.angle_alpha   90.00
_cell.angle_beta   90.00
_cell.angle_gamma   90.00
#
_symmetry.space_group_name_H-M   'P 1'
#
loop_
_entity.id
_entity.type
_entity.pdbx_description
1 polymer ?
#
loop_
_entity_poly.entity_id
_entity_poly.type
_entity_poly.pdbx_seq_one_letter_code
_entity_poly.pdbx_strand_id
1 'polypeptide(L)'
;MTTSTTDQTIDAVFGKTQPIRRVSSAQWLVVAISTLCYGAALVASILMIRKGESLAGFIGVALVLTLLPVAIVLIVRWVHGSSRGTSNSGDLEALQSELQRLVAQSQLSDDAKQVLFRQHERDMLKRAIEDDITNQDWDGAMVLVNRLANRFGALQLSEEYRQRIERARFETTNQAVIAAVAQVENLMAAGHWDAAIAEAQKVQRLFPSVTKVANLDHRVIAVRMTHKQELERSFFLAAQEGKADEAMERLRQLDQYLTPEEAEPLREMARGVIGKARDNLGAQFKLALQDKQWKSAAEIGEKIIAQFPNSRMAGEVRDVIDGIRQRAIAME
;
A
#
# COMPACT_ATOMS: atom_id res chain seq x y z
N MET A 1 77.20 -29.34 16.29
CA MET A 1 77.07 -30.32 15.18
C MET A 1 75.75 -31.03 15.39
N THR A 2 74.69 -30.89 14.59
CA THR A 2 74.51 -30.31 13.26
C THR A 2 73.04 -29.91 13.13
N THR A 3 72.81 -28.63 12.88
CA THR A 3 71.60 -28.04 12.32
C THR A 3 71.59 -28.33 10.81
N SER A 4 70.70 -29.19 10.29
CA SER A 4 70.56 -29.36 8.83
C SER A 4 69.17 -29.77 8.34
N THR A 5 68.11 -29.63 9.14
CA THR A 5 66.78 -30.13 8.75
C THR A 5 65.75 -29.02 8.47
N THR A 6 66.12 -27.76 8.69
CA THR A 6 65.18 -26.63 8.61
C THR A 6 65.20 -25.88 7.27
N ASP A 7 66.22 -26.04 6.44
CA ASP A 7 66.31 -25.33 5.14
C ASP A 7 65.57 -26.03 4.00
N GLN A 8 65.33 -27.34 4.08
CA GLN A 8 64.66 -28.07 2.98
C GLN A 8 63.13 -27.85 2.92
N THR A 9 62.51 -27.36 3.99
CA THR A 9 61.06 -27.13 4.04
C THR A 9 60.63 -25.73 3.61
N ILE A 10 61.53 -24.74 3.63
CA ILE A 10 61.20 -23.38 3.19
C ILE A 10 61.24 -23.26 1.65
N ASP A 11 62.17 -23.96 1.00
CA ASP A 11 62.29 -23.95 -0.47
C ASP A 11 61.18 -24.74 -1.20
N ALA A 12 60.42 -25.58 -0.49
CA ALA A 12 59.28 -26.32 -1.06
C ALA A 12 57.98 -25.49 -1.08
N VAL A 13 57.87 -24.46 -0.23
CA VAL A 13 56.66 -23.63 -0.10
C VAL A 13 56.75 -22.38 -0.98
N PHE A 14 57.95 -21.84 -1.17
CA PHE A 14 58.18 -20.69 -2.05
C PHE A 14 58.86 -21.16 -3.32
N GLY A 15 58.05 -21.48 -4.33
CA GLY A 15 58.53 -21.93 -5.64
C GLY A 15 59.66 -21.04 -6.17
N LYS A 16 60.68 -21.69 -6.77
CA LYS A 16 61.85 -21.04 -7.39
C LYS A 16 61.44 -19.77 -8.14
N THR A 17 61.98 -18.63 -7.72
CA THR A 17 61.87 -17.36 -8.43
C THR A 17 62.44 -17.55 -9.84
N GLN A 18 61.54 -17.61 -10.82
CA GLN A 18 61.90 -17.66 -12.24
C GLN A 18 62.77 -16.45 -12.56
N PRO A 19 63.88 -16.61 -13.31
CA PRO A 19 64.71 -15.48 -13.69
C PRO A 19 63.88 -14.51 -14.54
N ILE A 20 63.83 -13.25 -14.12
CA ILE A 20 63.14 -12.16 -14.83
C ILE A 20 63.72 -12.11 -16.24
N ARG A 21 62.97 -12.65 -17.20
CA ARG A 21 63.33 -12.69 -18.61
C ARG A 21 63.44 -11.25 -19.09
N ARG A 22 64.63 -10.84 -19.55
CA ARG A 22 64.88 -9.47 -20.01
C ARG A 22 63.90 -9.14 -21.14
N VAL A 23 62.91 -8.32 -20.80
CA VAL A 23 61.96 -7.73 -21.74
C VAL A 23 62.78 -6.93 -22.75
N SER A 24 62.58 -7.22 -24.05
CA SER A 24 63.29 -6.54 -25.13
C SER A 24 62.96 -5.04 -25.10
N SER A 25 63.93 -4.17 -25.39
CA SER A 25 63.73 -2.72 -25.44
C SER A 25 62.61 -2.30 -26.40
N ALA A 26 62.36 -3.08 -27.45
CA ALA A 26 61.23 -2.91 -28.35
C ALA A 26 59.86 -3.12 -27.67
N GLN A 27 59.77 -4.01 -26.69
CA GLN A 27 58.52 -4.30 -25.97
C GLN A 27 58.17 -3.17 -24.99
N TRP A 28 59.18 -2.59 -24.34
CA TRP A 28 58.99 -1.39 -23.51
C TRP A 28 58.54 -0.19 -24.34
N LEU A 29 59.03 -0.04 -25.58
CA LEU A 29 58.56 1.01 -26.49
C LEU A 29 57.08 0.86 -26.83
N VAL A 30 56.58 -0.35 -27.12
CA VAL A 30 55.17 -0.56 -27.46
C VAL A 30 54.25 -0.26 -26.26
N VAL A 31 54.65 -0.70 -25.06
CA VAL A 31 53.90 -0.40 -23.82
C VAL A 31 53.89 1.10 -23.55
N ALA A 32 55.04 1.77 -23.70
CA ALA A 32 55.17 3.21 -23.50
C ALA A 32 54.33 4.02 -24.52
N ILE A 33 54.35 3.64 -25.80
CA ILE A 33 53.56 4.31 -26.85
C ILE A 33 52.05 4.11 -26.61
N SER A 34 51.63 2.91 -26.23
CA SER A 34 50.23 2.62 -25.91
C SER A 34 49.75 3.44 -24.72
N THR A 35 50.50 3.44 -23.61
CA THR A 35 50.15 4.25 -22.43
C THR A 35 50.14 5.75 -22.72
N LEU A 36 51.06 6.24 -23.56
CA LEU A 36 51.08 7.65 -23.97
C LEU A 36 49.85 8.02 -24.82
N CYS A 37 49.45 7.17 -25.78
CA CYS A 37 48.24 7.37 -26.58
C CYS A 37 46.96 7.38 -25.73
N TYR A 38 46.84 6.46 -24.77
CA TYR A 38 45.69 6.42 -23.86
C TYR A 38 45.65 7.63 -22.93
N GLY A 39 46.80 8.08 -22.44
CA GLY A 39 46.91 9.31 -21.64
C GLY A 39 46.48 10.56 -22.42
N ALA A 40 46.93 10.69 -23.67
CA ALA A 40 46.56 11.81 -24.54
C ALA A 40 45.05 11.83 -24.86
N ALA A 41 44.45 10.66 -25.12
CA ALA A 41 43.01 10.54 -25.35
C ALA A 41 42.18 10.93 -24.12
N LEU A 42 42.64 10.57 -22.93
CA LEU A 42 41.97 10.90 -21.66
C LEU A 42 42.03 12.42 -21.40
N VAL A 43 43.18 13.06 -21.62
CA VAL A 43 43.35 14.52 -21.48
C VAL A 43 42.49 15.29 -22.50
N ALA A 44 42.45 14.83 -23.76
CA ALA A 44 41.59 15.42 -24.78
C ALA A 44 40.10 15.33 -24.41
N SER A 45 39.67 14.19 -23.84
CA SER A 45 38.30 14.00 -23.38
C SER A 45 37.93 14.93 -22.22
N ILE A 46 38.83 15.11 -21.24
CA ILE A 46 38.62 16.06 -20.12
C ILE A 46 38.56 17.52 -20.62
N LEU A 47 39.39 17.89 -21.61
CA LEU A 47 39.37 19.23 -22.20
C LEU A 47 38.07 19.53 -22.96
N MET A 48 37.48 18.52 -23.63
CA MET A 48 36.17 18.66 -24.29
C MET A 48 35.03 18.88 -23.29
N ILE A 49 35.04 18.18 -22.14
CA ILE A 49 34.06 18.40 -21.06
C ILE A 49 34.12 19.84 -20.54
N ARG A 50 35.33 20.40 -20.43
CA ARG A 50 35.51 21.78 -19.93
C ARG A 50 35.07 22.86 -20.93
N LYS A 51 34.96 22.53 -22.22
CA LYS A 51 34.50 23.43 -23.29
C LYS A 51 32.98 23.45 -23.51
N GLY A 52 32.21 22.67 -22.74
CA GLY A 52 30.74 22.76 -22.72
C GLY A 52 30.00 21.72 -23.59
N GLU A 53 30.71 20.83 -24.27
CA GLU A 53 30.11 19.68 -24.97
C GLU A 53 30.19 18.42 -24.10
N SER A 54 29.35 18.36 -23.07
CA SER A 54 29.40 17.32 -22.03
C SER A 54 29.17 15.90 -22.56
N LEU A 55 28.31 15.73 -23.57
CA LEU A 55 27.94 14.42 -24.11
C LEU A 55 29.10 13.70 -24.81
N ALA A 56 29.88 14.42 -25.64
CA ALA A 56 31.01 13.83 -26.35
C ALA A 56 32.15 13.42 -25.39
N GLY A 57 32.35 14.20 -24.32
CA GLY A 57 33.37 13.91 -23.31
C GLY A 57 33.05 12.68 -22.45
N PHE A 58 31.79 12.49 -22.03
CA PHE A 58 31.42 11.29 -21.27
C PHE A 58 31.55 10.01 -22.10
N ILE A 59 31.18 10.05 -23.39
CA ILE A 59 31.34 8.91 -24.30
C ILE A 59 32.83 8.58 -24.47
N GLY A 60 33.69 9.59 -24.61
CA GLY A 60 35.14 9.40 -24.72
C GLY A 60 35.75 8.74 -23.49
N VAL A 61 35.37 9.17 -22.29
CA VAL A 61 35.88 8.57 -21.03
C VAL A 61 35.37 7.13 -20.86
N ALA A 62 34.09 6.87 -21.13
CA ALA A 62 33.51 5.54 -21.03
C ALA A 62 34.16 4.54 -22.00
N LEU A 63 34.49 4.98 -23.22
CA LEU A 63 35.12 4.15 -24.24
C LEU A 63 36.58 3.81 -23.88
N VAL A 64 37.32 4.77 -23.33
CA VAL A 64 38.69 4.53 -22.83
C VAL A 64 38.69 3.57 -21.64
N LEU A 65 37.74 3.73 -20.71
CA LEU A 65 37.66 2.91 -19.49
C LEU A 65 37.33 1.44 -19.81
N THR A 66 36.46 1.18 -20.79
CA THR A 66 36.06 -0.18 -21.17
C THR A 66 37.11 -0.90 -22.01
N LEU A 67 37.88 -0.18 -22.83
CA LEU A 67 38.92 -0.78 -23.68
C LEU A 67 40.26 -1.03 -22.97
N LEU A 68 40.54 -0.34 -21.86
CA LEU A 68 41.77 -0.50 -21.09
C LEU A 68 42.03 -1.94 -20.61
N PRO A 69 41.08 -2.65 -19.95
CA PRO A 69 41.32 -4.03 -19.50
C PRO A 69 41.48 -5.00 -20.68
N VAL A 70 40.79 -4.77 -21.80
CA VAL A 70 40.90 -5.61 -23.00
C VAL A 70 42.28 -5.46 -23.64
N ALA A 71 42.80 -4.24 -23.74
CA ALA A 71 44.14 -3.98 -24.25
C ALA A 71 45.23 -4.63 -23.37
N ILE A 72 45.07 -4.55 -22.04
CA ILE A 72 46.01 -5.18 -21.09
C ILE A 72 46.00 -6.70 -21.25
N VAL A 73 44.83 -7.34 -21.35
CA VAL A 73 44.71 -8.80 -21.55
C VAL A 73 45.34 -9.23 -22.88
N LEU A 74 45.13 -8.48 -23.95
CA LEU A 74 45.72 -8.78 -25.26
C LEU A 74 47.25 -8.65 -25.25
N ILE A 75 47.80 -7.63 -24.58
CA ILE A 75 49.24 -7.45 -24.43
C ILE A 75 49.85 -8.56 -23.57
N VAL A 76 49.22 -8.91 -22.45
CA VAL A 76 49.67 -10.01 -21.58
C VAL A 76 49.64 -11.34 -22.34
N ARG A 77 48.60 -11.60 -23.12
CA ARG A 77 48.47 -12.81 -23.93
C ARG A 77 49.49 -12.88 -25.06
N TRP A 78 49.85 -11.74 -25.65
CA TRP A 78 50.88 -11.67 -26.69
C TRP A 78 52.29 -11.82 -26.11
N VAL A 79 52.56 -11.21 -24.96
CA VAL A 79 53.83 -11.33 -24.22
C VAL A 79 54.06 -12.74 -23.68
N HIS A 80 53.01 -13.46 -23.26
CA HIS A 80 53.11 -14.83 -22.76
C HIS A 80 52.88 -15.91 -23.84
N GLY A 81 52.46 -15.54 -25.06
CA GLY A 81 51.89 -16.46 -26.06
C GLY A 81 52.81 -16.91 -27.20
N SER A 82 54.07 -16.51 -27.26
CA SER A 82 54.92 -16.78 -28.43
C SER A 82 55.70 -18.11 -28.39
N SER A 83 55.21 -19.13 -27.68
CA SER A 83 55.80 -20.48 -27.75
C SER A 83 54.78 -21.56 -27.37
N ARG A 84 53.99 -22.02 -28.33
CA ARG A 84 53.36 -23.36 -28.28
C ARG A 84 52.89 -23.76 -29.67
N GLY A 85 53.86 -24.20 -30.47
CA GLY A 85 53.62 -25.14 -31.55
C GLY A 85 53.72 -26.57 -31.00
N THR A 86 52.71 -27.37 -31.31
CA THR A 86 52.72 -28.85 -31.42
C THR A 86 53.05 -29.69 -30.17
N SER A 87 52.00 -30.20 -29.50
CA SER A 87 51.91 -31.59 -28.99
C SER A 87 50.52 -31.85 -28.38
N ASN A 88 49.54 -32.17 -29.22
CA ASN A 88 48.12 -32.29 -28.86
C ASN A 88 47.72 -33.76 -28.75
N SER A 89 47.88 -34.36 -27.57
CA SER A 89 47.18 -35.61 -27.18
C SER A 89 47.44 -36.02 -25.72
N GLY A 90 48.67 -35.92 -25.20
CA GLY A 90 48.99 -36.32 -23.81
C GLY A 90 48.58 -35.29 -22.73
N ASP A 91 48.59 -33.99 -23.07
CA ASP A 91 48.23 -32.91 -22.13
C ASP A 91 46.73 -32.87 -21.83
N LEU A 92 45.87 -33.41 -22.70
CA LEU A 92 44.43 -33.41 -22.49
C LEU A 92 44.01 -34.37 -21.37
N GLU A 93 44.65 -35.54 -21.26
CA GLU A 93 44.39 -36.48 -20.18
C GLU A 93 44.95 -35.97 -18.85
N ALA A 94 46.13 -35.34 -18.88
CA ALA A 94 46.71 -34.68 -17.71
C ALA A 94 45.83 -33.52 -17.22
N LEU A 95 45.38 -32.63 -18.12
CA LEU A 95 44.43 -31.56 -17.81
C LEU A 95 43.10 -32.10 -17.32
N GLN A 96 42.59 -33.17 -17.90
CA GLN A 96 41.33 -33.77 -17.46
C GLN A 96 41.46 -34.34 -16.05
N SER A 97 42.60 -34.94 -15.71
CA SER A 97 42.89 -35.44 -14.37
C SER A 97 43.11 -34.31 -13.34
N GLU A 98 43.74 -33.20 -13.74
CA GLU A 98 43.89 -32.01 -12.90
C GLU A 98 42.59 -31.25 -12.74
N LEU A 99 41.75 -31.18 -13.78
CA LEU A 99 40.41 -30.62 -13.71
C LEU A 99 39.49 -31.48 -12.85
N GLN A 100 39.59 -32.80 -12.92
CA GLN A 100 38.85 -33.69 -11.99
C GLN A 100 39.32 -33.49 -10.55
N ARG A 101 40.62 -33.30 -10.32
CA ARG A 101 41.14 -32.96 -8.99
C ARG A 101 40.68 -31.58 -8.53
N LEU A 102 40.69 -30.56 -9.39
CA LEU A 102 40.19 -29.22 -9.09
C LEU A 102 38.67 -29.22 -8.85
N VAL A 103 37.91 -30.02 -9.59
CA VAL A 103 36.47 -30.20 -9.37
C VAL A 103 36.23 -30.91 -8.03
N ALA A 104 36.97 -31.96 -7.71
CA ALA A 104 36.89 -32.64 -6.42
C ALA A 104 37.32 -31.71 -5.26
N GLN A 105 38.35 -30.89 -5.45
CA GLN A 105 38.83 -29.92 -4.46
C GLN A 105 37.87 -28.72 -4.32
N SER A 106 37.20 -28.33 -5.41
CA SER A 106 36.12 -27.34 -5.40
C SER A 106 34.88 -27.87 -4.69
N GLN A 107 34.51 -29.14 -4.90
CA GLN A 107 33.38 -29.77 -4.22
C GLN A 107 33.65 -29.95 -2.71
N LEU A 108 34.87 -30.37 -2.34
CA LEU A 108 35.28 -30.41 -0.92
C LEU A 108 35.32 -29.01 -0.29
N SER A 109 35.72 -27.99 -1.05
CA SER A 109 35.67 -26.61 -0.58
C SER A 109 34.24 -26.09 -0.43
N ASP A 110 33.30 -26.47 -1.30
CA ASP A 110 31.91 -26.06 -1.19
C ASP A 110 31.19 -26.76 -0.04
N ASP A 111 31.44 -28.06 0.18
CA ASP A 111 30.92 -28.77 1.36
C ASP A 111 31.52 -28.19 2.66
N ALA A 112 32.82 -27.87 2.68
CA ALA A 112 33.45 -27.22 3.82
C ALA A 112 32.90 -25.81 4.07
N LYS A 113 32.67 -25.01 3.02
CA LYS A 113 32.01 -23.70 3.11
C LYS A 113 30.58 -23.86 3.62
N GLN A 114 29.83 -24.83 3.13
CA GLN A 114 28.45 -25.05 3.51
C GLN A 114 28.33 -25.45 5.00
N VAL A 115 29.30 -26.20 5.53
CA VAL A 115 29.35 -26.52 6.97
C VAL A 115 29.77 -25.30 7.80
N LEU A 116 30.79 -24.55 7.36
CA LEU A 116 31.29 -23.35 8.07
C LEU A 116 30.29 -22.19 8.07
N PHE A 117 29.58 -21.97 6.96
CA PHE A 117 28.61 -20.89 6.80
C PHE A 117 27.17 -21.28 7.12
N ARG A 118 26.92 -22.53 7.55
CA ARG A 118 25.57 -23.03 7.88
C ARG A 118 24.82 -22.15 8.88
N GLN A 119 25.54 -21.60 9.86
CA GLN A 119 24.97 -20.72 10.87
C GLN A 119 24.59 -19.37 10.25
N HIS A 120 25.51 -18.80 9.46
CA HIS A 120 25.31 -17.50 8.81
C HIS A 120 24.18 -17.53 7.78
N GLU A 121 24.12 -18.56 6.93
CA GLU A 121 23.03 -18.75 5.96
C GLU A 121 21.67 -18.90 6.67
N ARG A 122 21.64 -19.61 7.81
CA ARG A 122 20.43 -19.75 8.62
C ARG A 122 19.97 -18.42 9.18
N ASP A 123 20.90 -17.61 9.69
CA ASP A 123 20.57 -16.31 10.25
C ASP A 123 20.16 -15.30 9.16
N MET A 124 20.77 -15.37 7.97
CA MET A 124 20.33 -14.59 6.80
C MET A 124 18.91 -14.98 6.37
N LEU A 125 18.58 -16.28 6.38
CA LEU A 125 17.22 -16.75 6.09
C LEU A 125 16.20 -16.29 7.14
N LYS A 126 16.55 -16.30 8.43
CA LYS A 126 15.67 -15.78 9.49
C LYS A 126 15.36 -14.30 9.28
N ARG A 127 16.38 -13.50 8.98
CA ARG A 127 16.21 -12.07 8.68
C ARG A 127 15.33 -11.86 7.45
N ALA A 128 15.57 -12.61 6.38
CA ALA A 128 14.73 -12.54 5.18
C ALA A 128 13.27 -12.92 5.46
N ILE A 129 13.01 -13.94 6.28
CA ILE A 129 11.65 -14.31 6.71
C ILE A 129 11.02 -13.17 7.53
N GLU A 130 11.78 -12.52 8.42
CA GLU A 130 11.29 -11.40 9.22
C GLU A 130 10.99 -10.15 8.37
N ASP A 131 11.82 -9.90 7.37
CA ASP A 131 11.60 -8.82 6.39
C ASP A 131 10.34 -9.11 5.55
N ASP A 132 10.15 -10.34 5.06
CA ASP A 132 8.97 -10.74 4.28
C ASP A 132 7.68 -10.66 5.13
N ILE A 133 7.74 -11.07 6.40
CA ILE A 133 6.63 -10.88 7.37
C ILE A 133 6.30 -9.40 7.54
N THR A 134 7.31 -8.54 7.64
CA THR A 134 7.13 -7.09 7.81
C THR A 134 6.53 -6.46 6.55
N ASN A 135 6.93 -6.95 5.38
CA ASN A 135 6.42 -6.52 4.08
C ASN A 135 5.06 -7.13 3.70
N GLN A 136 4.48 -7.97 4.57
CA GLN A 136 3.23 -8.70 4.33
C GLN A 136 3.29 -9.68 3.14
N ASP A 137 4.49 -10.11 2.73
CA ASP A 137 4.67 -11.17 1.73
C ASP A 137 4.64 -12.55 2.41
N TRP A 138 3.44 -12.99 2.75
CA TRP A 138 3.22 -14.23 3.50
C TRP A 138 3.63 -15.48 2.72
N ASP A 139 3.39 -15.48 1.40
CA ASP A 139 3.69 -16.62 0.54
C ASP A 139 5.22 -16.75 0.33
N GLY A 140 5.92 -15.63 0.14
CA GLY A 140 7.38 -15.56 0.11
C GLY A 140 7.99 -16.08 1.42
N ALA A 141 7.52 -15.55 2.55
CA ALA A 141 7.96 -15.99 3.88
C ALA A 141 7.74 -17.50 4.10
N MET A 142 6.58 -18.04 3.70
CA MET A 142 6.26 -19.46 3.83
C MET A 142 7.20 -20.36 3.00
N VAL A 143 7.57 -19.92 1.80
CA VAL A 143 8.57 -20.61 0.97
C VAL A 143 9.94 -20.62 1.66
N LEU A 144 10.36 -19.50 2.25
CA LEU A 144 11.63 -19.42 2.99
C LEU A 144 11.64 -20.32 4.24
N VAL A 145 10.52 -20.39 4.96
CA VAL A 145 10.34 -21.30 6.11
C VAL A 145 10.43 -22.76 5.68
N ASN A 146 9.85 -23.14 4.54
CA ASN A 146 10.00 -24.49 3.99
C ASN A 146 11.46 -24.81 3.62
N ARG A 147 12.21 -23.84 3.08
CA ARG A 147 13.66 -24.00 2.83
C ARG A 147 14.43 -24.15 4.14
N LEU A 148 14.07 -23.40 5.18
CA LEU A 148 14.68 -23.51 6.51
C LEU A 148 14.49 -24.91 7.12
N ALA A 149 13.28 -25.47 7.02
CA ALA A 149 12.96 -26.83 7.45
C ALA A 149 13.79 -27.88 6.69
N ASN A 150 13.75 -27.84 5.36
CA ASN A 150 14.31 -28.89 4.51
C ASN A 150 15.84 -28.86 4.45
N ARG A 151 16.46 -27.67 4.34
CA ARG A 151 17.93 -27.54 4.16
C ARG A 151 18.69 -27.64 5.48
N PHE A 152 18.10 -27.18 6.59
CA PHE A 152 18.81 -27.10 7.87
C PHE A 152 18.31 -28.08 8.93
N GLY A 153 17.19 -28.78 8.70
CA GLY A 153 16.58 -29.73 9.65
C GLY A 153 15.94 -29.05 10.87
N ALA A 154 15.69 -27.74 10.80
CA ALA A 154 15.20 -26.94 11.92
C ALA A 154 13.65 -26.96 11.98
N LEU A 155 13.07 -28.14 12.22
CA LEU A 155 11.61 -28.34 12.17
C LEU A 155 10.85 -27.49 13.19
N GLN A 156 11.31 -27.44 14.45
CA GLN A 156 10.64 -26.69 15.51
C GLN A 156 10.59 -25.18 15.22
N LEU A 157 11.73 -24.59 14.85
CA LEU A 157 11.81 -23.18 14.50
C LEU A 157 10.96 -22.84 13.26
N SER A 158 10.91 -23.75 12.29
CA SER A 158 10.11 -23.56 11.09
C SER A 158 8.62 -23.54 11.43
N GLU A 159 8.17 -24.42 12.32
CA GLU A 159 6.80 -24.44 12.78
C GLU A 159 6.42 -23.17 13.57
N GLU A 160 7.32 -22.66 14.41
CA GLU A 160 7.15 -21.37 15.08
C GLU A 160 6.94 -20.21 14.09
N TYR A 161 7.77 -20.14 13.04
CA TYR A 161 7.60 -19.13 12.00
C TYR A 161 6.31 -19.32 11.20
N ARG A 162 5.89 -20.56 10.88
CA ARG A 162 4.58 -20.81 10.23
C ARG A 162 3.43 -20.27 11.06
N GLN A 163 3.40 -20.61 12.35
CA GLN A 163 2.36 -20.12 13.26
C GLN A 163 2.36 -18.61 13.36
N ARG A 164 3.55 -17.98 13.40
CA ARG A 164 3.68 -16.52 13.44
C ARG A 164 3.18 -15.86 12.15
N ILE A 165 3.51 -16.42 10.99
CA ILE A 165 3.03 -15.94 9.68
C ILE A 165 1.51 -16.05 9.59
N GLU A 166 0.94 -17.21 9.94
CA GLU A 166 -0.51 -17.41 9.89
C GLU A 166 -1.25 -16.48 10.86
N ARG A 167 -0.73 -16.26 12.06
CA ARG A 167 -1.30 -15.28 13.01
C ARG A 167 -1.24 -13.86 12.44
N ALA A 168 -0.09 -13.43 11.92
CA ALA A 168 0.07 -12.09 11.35
C ALA A 168 -0.83 -11.87 10.12
N ARG A 169 -0.95 -12.87 9.25
CA ARG A 169 -1.86 -12.87 8.10
C ARG A 169 -3.32 -12.77 8.55
N PHE A 170 -3.71 -13.57 9.53
CA PHE A 170 -5.07 -13.54 10.07
C PHE A 170 -5.39 -12.20 10.72
N GLU A 171 -4.49 -11.65 11.53
CA GLU A 171 -4.64 -10.34 12.17
C GLU A 171 -4.80 -9.22 11.15
N THR A 172 -3.94 -9.18 10.12
CA THR A 172 -4.00 -8.17 9.05
C THR A 172 -5.32 -8.27 8.27
N THR A 173 -5.72 -9.49 7.89
CA THR A 173 -6.98 -9.73 7.18
C THR A 173 -8.18 -9.34 8.05
N ASN A 174 -8.15 -9.70 9.33
CA ASN A 174 -9.21 -9.39 10.28
C ASN A 174 -9.31 -7.88 10.53
N GLN A 175 -8.19 -7.16 10.61
CA GLN A 175 -8.18 -5.68 10.69
C GLN A 175 -8.79 -5.05 9.43
N ALA A 176 -8.44 -5.54 8.24
CA ALA A 176 -9.02 -5.07 6.99
C ALA A 176 -10.55 -5.30 6.95
N VAL A 177 -11.00 -6.47 7.41
CA VAL A 177 -12.44 -6.78 7.53
C VAL A 177 -13.12 -5.85 8.53
N ILE A 178 -12.53 -5.61 9.71
CA ILE A 178 -13.08 -4.71 10.73
C ILE A 178 -13.21 -3.29 10.16
N ALA A 179 -12.18 -2.78 9.48
CA ALA A 179 -12.21 -1.46 8.87
C ALA A 179 -13.30 -1.35 7.79
N ALA A 180 -13.45 -2.37 6.95
CA ALA A 180 -14.46 -2.41 5.91
C ALA A 180 -15.88 -2.48 6.50
N VAL A 181 -16.11 -3.28 7.54
CA VAL A 181 -17.41 -3.33 8.25
C VAL A 181 -17.72 -2.00 8.93
N ALA A 182 -16.73 -1.37 9.57
CA ALA A 182 -16.91 -0.06 10.20
C ALA A 182 -17.30 1.02 9.18
N GLN A 183 -16.78 0.96 7.95
CA GLN A 183 -17.20 1.86 6.88
C GLN A 183 -18.68 1.68 6.52
N VAL A 184 -19.18 0.45 6.44
CA VAL A 184 -20.60 0.16 6.22
C VAL A 184 -21.44 0.67 7.40
N GLU A 185 -20.98 0.47 8.63
CA GLU A 185 -21.67 0.95 9.84
C GLU A 185 -21.75 2.49 9.88
N ASN A 186 -20.71 3.20 9.46
CA ASN A 186 -20.73 4.65 9.33
C ASN A 186 -21.75 5.12 8.28
N LEU A 187 -21.86 4.42 7.14
CA LEU A 187 -22.87 4.73 6.12
C LEU A 187 -24.29 4.46 6.63
N MET A 188 -24.49 3.40 7.41
CA MET A 188 -25.77 3.13 8.08
C MET A 188 -26.13 4.24 9.08
N ALA A 189 -25.17 4.68 9.89
CA ALA A 189 -25.38 5.76 10.86
C ALA A 189 -25.71 7.11 10.20
N ALA A 190 -25.15 7.37 9.01
CA ALA A 190 -25.46 8.55 8.21
C ALA A 190 -26.82 8.46 7.47
N GLY A 191 -27.51 7.31 7.51
CA GLY A 191 -28.76 7.09 6.77
C GLY A 191 -28.57 6.92 5.25
N HIS A 192 -27.35 6.70 4.78
CA HIS A 192 -27.04 6.45 3.36
C HIS A 192 -27.23 4.97 3.02
N TRP A 193 -28.48 4.49 3.05
CA TRP A 193 -28.80 3.07 2.97
C TRP A 193 -28.35 2.40 1.66
N ASP A 194 -28.55 3.05 0.52
CA ASP A 194 -28.19 2.47 -0.78
C ASP A 194 -26.67 2.34 -0.93
N ALA A 195 -25.91 3.32 -0.44
CA ALA A 195 -24.45 3.27 -0.39
C ALA A 195 -23.96 2.19 0.59
N ALA A 196 -24.62 2.05 1.75
CA ALA A 196 -24.30 1.01 2.72
C ALA A 196 -24.50 -0.41 2.15
N ILE A 197 -25.59 -0.63 1.39
CA ILE A 197 -25.84 -1.91 0.71
C ILE A 197 -24.79 -2.19 -0.36
N ALA A 198 -24.45 -1.20 -1.19
CA ALA A 198 -23.44 -1.34 -2.23
C ALA A 198 -22.05 -1.68 -1.64
N GLU A 199 -21.64 -0.98 -0.57
CA GLU A 199 -20.38 -1.28 0.10
C GLU A 199 -20.44 -2.64 0.79
N ALA A 200 -21.55 -3.00 1.45
CA ALA A 200 -21.71 -4.33 2.05
C ALA A 200 -21.52 -5.48 1.03
N GLN A 201 -22.12 -5.36 -0.15
CA GLN A 201 -21.94 -6.33 -1.24
C GLN A 201 -20.48 -6.39 -1.72
N LYS A 202 -19.80 -5.25 -1.79
CA LYS A 202 -18.38 -5.19 -2.16
C LYS A 202 -17.52 -5.88 -1.11
N VAL A 203 -17.74 -5.64 0.18
CA VAL A 203 -17.02 -6.32 1.27
C VAL A 203 -17.26 -7.83 1.23
N GLN A 204 -18.49 -8.28 0.95
CA GLN A 204 -18.84 -9.69 0.81
C GLN A 204 -18.11 -10.38 -0.35
N ARG A 205 -17.92 -9.68 -1.48
CA ARG A 205 -17.14 -10.19 -2.62
C ARG A 205 -15.64 -10.26 -2.32
N LEU A 206 -15.10 -9.29 -1.57
CA LEU A 206 -13.68 -9.24 -1.19
C LEU A 206 -13.33 -10.28 -0.13
N PHE A 207 -14.26 -10.59 0.79
CA PHE A 207 -14.04 -11.49 1.92
C PHE A 207 -15.11 -12.60 2.02
N PRO A 208 -15.21 -13.50 1.03
CA PRO A 208 -16.28 -14.51 0.97
C PRO A 208 -16.19 -15.57 2.08
N SER A 209 -15.01 -15.80 2.65
CA SER A 209 -14.75 -16.81 3.68
C SER A 209 -15.09 -16.36 5.10
N VAL A 210 -15.43 -15.08 5.32
CA VAL A 210 -15.65 -14.54 6.66
C VAL A 210 -17.14 -14.50 7.00
N THR A 211 -17.56 -15.33 7.96
CA THR A 211 -18.96 -15.44 8.39
C THR A 211 -19.59 -14.11 8.79
N LYS A 212 -18.82 -13.18 9.39
CA LYS A 212 -19.30 -11.85 9.81
C LYS A 212 -19.79 -10.98 8.64
N VAL A 213 -19.23 -11.19 7.45
CA VAL A 213 -19.52 -10.41 6.24
C VAL A 213 -20.63 -11.07 5.41
N ALA A 214 -20.81 -12.38 5.55
CA ALA A 214 -21.72 -13.18 4.73
C ALA A 214 -23.18 -12.67 4.70
N ASN A 215 -23.64 -12.00 5.76
CA ASN A 215 -25.01 -11.47 5.88
C ASN A 215 -25.05 -9.95 6.08
N LEU A 216 -24.01 -9.22 5.67
CA LEU A 216 -23.90 -7.79 5.95
C LEU A 216 -24.98 -6.97 5.22
N ASP A 217 -25.34 -7.38 4.01
CA ASP A 217 -26.44 -6.82 3.23
C ASP A 217 -27.81 -6.97 3.93
N HIS A 218 -28.13 -8.17 4.40
CA HIS A 218 -29.34 -8.45 5.17
C HIS A 218 -29.37 -7.66 6.48
N ARG A 219 -28.22 -7.49 7.14
CA ARG A 219 -28.11 -6.64 8.34
C ARG A 219 -28.46 -5.19 8.05
N VAL A 220 -27.95 -4.62 6.95
CA VAL A 220 -28.27 -3.23 6.56
C VAL A 220 -29.77 -3.07 6.31
N ILE A 221 -30.39 -4.01 5.60
CA ILE A 221 -31.84 -4.00 5.35
C ILE A 221 -32.62 -4.11 6.66
N ALA A 222 -32.23 -5.02 7.56
CA ALA A 222 -32.87 -5.17 8.86
C ALA A 222 -32.78 -3.89 9.70
N VAL A 223 -31.60 -3.26 9.77
CA VAL A 223 -31.40 -1.98 10.48
C VAL A 223 -32.26 -0.87 9.88
N ARG A 224 -32.33 -0.78 8.54
CA ARG A 224 -33.21 0.17 7.85
C ARG A 224 -34.68 -0.03 8.24
N MET A 225 -35.14 -1.28 8.29
CA MET A 225 -36.52 -1.59 8.69
C MET A 225 -36.79 -1.27 10.16
N THR A 226 -35.86 -1.57 11.07
CA THR A 226 -35.97 -1.17 12.48
C THR A 226 -36.00 0.34 12.63
N HIS A 227 -35.17 1.08 11.89
CA HIS A 227 -35.18 2.54 11.90
C HIS A 227 -36.53 3.10 11.41
N LYS A 228 -37.09 2.54 10.34
CA LYS A 228 -38.45 2.89 9.87
C LYS A 228 -39.51 2.63 10.94
N GLN A 229 -39.50 1.47 11.57
CA GLN A 229 -40.44 1.12 12.64
C GLN A 229 -40.33 2.05 13.85
N GLU A 230 -39.11 2.45 14.23
CA GLU A 230 -38.88 3.40 15.32
C GLU A 230 -39.41 4.80 14.96
N LEU A 231 -39.22 5.24 13.71
CA LEU A 231 -39.82 6.48 13.22
C LEU A 231 -41.34 6.43 13.27
N GLU A 232 -41.97 5.35 12.80
CA GLU A 232 -43.42 5.15 12.87
C GLU A 232 -43.92 5.20 14.32
N ARG A 233 -43.26 4.46 15.22
CA ARG A 233 -43.59 4.45 16.65
C ARG A 233 -43.48 5.85 17.26
N SER A 234 -42.37 6.55 17.01
CA SER A 234 -42.14 7.90 17.54
C SER A 234 -43.16 8.90 17.01
N PHE A 235 -43.57 8.77 15.75
CA PHE A 235 -44.64 9.56 15.15
C PHE A 235 -45.98 9.31 15.86
N PHE A 236 -46.36 8.04 16.06
CA PHE A 236 -47.62 7.72 16.75
C PHE A 236 -47.66 8.22 18.19
N LEU A 237 -46.56 8.08 18.93
CA LEU A 237 -46.47 8.59 20.30
C LEU A 237 -46.61 10.11 20.34
N ALA A 238 -45.87 10.85 19.50
CA ALA A 238 -45.97 12.30 19.42
C ALA A 238 -47.37 12.79 18.99
N ALA A 239 -48.00 12.07 18.05
CA ALA A 239 -49.36 12.37 17.61
C ALA A 239 -50.41 12.18 18.72
N GLN A 240 -50.28 11.11 19.52
CA GLN A 240 -51.16 10.84 20.67
C GLN A 240 -50.96 11.85 21.81
N GLU A 241 -49.72 12.23 22.09
CA GLU A 241 -49.38 13.25 23.11
C GLU A 241 -49.79 14.67 22.68
N GLY A 242 -50.26 14.87 21.45
CA GLY A 242 -50.67 16.17 20.93
C GLY A 242 -49.51 17.09 20.58
N LYS A 243 -48.27 16.58 20.56
CA LYS A 243 -47.06 17.31 20.16
C LYS A 243 -46.98 17.39 18.64
N ALA A 244 -47.84 18.25 18.06
CA ALA A 244 -48.03 18.33 16.61
C ALA A 244 -46.74 18.69 15.85
N ASP A 245 -45.88 19.54 16.44
CA ASP A 245 -44.63 19.98 15.79
C ASP A 245 -43.60 18.84 15.73
N GLU A 246 -43.42 18.08 16.83
CA GLU A 246 -42.55 16.90 16.86
C GLU A 246 -43.06 15.81 15.91
N ALA A 247 -44.38 15.56 15.91
CA ALA A 247 -45.00 14.59 15.01
C ALA A 247 -44.82 14.98 13.54
N MET A 248 -44.89 16.27 13.19
CA MET A 248 -44.63 16.76 11.83
C MET A 248 -43.19 16.49 11.38
N GLU A 249 -42.21 16.71 12.27
CA GLU A 249 -40.80 16.44 11.96
C GLU A 249 -40.55 14.94 11.75
N ARG A 250 -41.12 14.07 12.60
CA ARG A 250 -41.04 12.61 12.41
C ARG A 250 -41.72 12.16 11.12
N LEU A 251 -42.87 12.73 10.78
CA LEU A 251 -43.57 12.44 9.54
C LEU A 251 -42.73 12.80 8.30
N ARG A 252 -42.02 13.93 8.33
CA ARG A 252 -41.10 14.34 7.25
C ARG A 252 -39.94 13.37 7.07
N GLN A 253 -39.38 12.86 8.17
CA GLN A 253 -38.33 11.85 8.13
C GLN A 253 -38.86 10.52 7.59
N LEU A 254 -40.09 10.15 7.97
CA LEU A 254 -40.74 8.91 7.56
C LEU A 254 -41.15 8.91 6.08
N ASP A 255 -41.54 10.05 5.51
CA ASP A 255 -41.93 10.19 4.09
C ASP A 255 -40.85 9.68 3.12
N GLN A 256 -39.57 9.81 3.48
CA GLN A 256 -38.44 9.30 2.69
C GLN A 256 -38.40 7.77 2.59
N TYR A 257 -39.10 7.07 3.49
CA TYR A 257 -39.08 5.61 3.62
C TYR A 257 -40.39 4.93 3.23
N LEU A 258 -41.46 5.70 3.02
CA LEU A 258 -42.78 5.15 2.74
C LEU A 258 -43.03 5.04 1.24
N THR A 259 -43.61 3.91 0.83
CA THR A 259 -44.27 3.83 -0.47
C THR A 259 -45.70 4.38 -0.39
N PRO A 260 -46.34 4.71 -1.52
CA PRO A 260 -47.73 5.20 -1.52
C PRO A 260 -48.72 4.25 -0.83
N GLU A 261 -48.50 2.94 -0.93
CA GLU A 261 -49.37 1.92 -0.31
C GLU A 261 -49.17 1.86 1.21
N GLU A 262 -47.93 1.99 1.68
CA GLU A 262 -47.60 2.00 3.10
C GLU A 262 -48.02 3.29 3.81
N ALA A 263 -48.10 4.39 3.06
CA ALA A 263 -48.52 5.69 3.58
C ALA A 263 -50.04 5.74 3.84
N GLU A 264 -50.86 4.98 3.11
CA GLU A 264 -52.33 5.01 3.20
C GLU A 264 -52.89 4.89 4.63
N PRO A 265 -52.49 3.91 5.46
CA PRO A 265 -52.96 3.80 6.85
C PRO A 265 -52.54 4.99 7.73
N LEU A 266 -51.47 5.69 7.37
CA LEU A 266 -50.97 6.85 8.12
C LEU A 266 -51.65 8.16 7.70
N ARG A 267 -52.35 8.20 6.56
CA ARG A 267 -52.89 9.45 5.98
C ARG A 267 -53.88 10.16 6.87
N GLU A 268 -54.79 9.43 7.52
CA GLU A 268 -55.81 10.04 8.37
C GLU A 268 -55.17 10.71 9.59
N MET A 269 -54.27 10.00 10.27
CA MET A 269 -53.52 10.52 11.41
C MET A 269 -52.62 11.69 11.00
N ALA A 270 -51.88 11.54 9.91
CA ALA A 270 -51.02 12.58 9.35
C ALA A 270 -51.82 13.85 9.03
N ARG A 271 -53.00 13.73 8.42
CA ARG A 271 -53.87 14.88 8.13
C ARG A 271 -54.30 15.61 9.39
N GLY A 272 -54.61 14.86 10.46
CA GLY A 272 -54.92 15.43 11.77
C GLY A 272 -53.75 16.19 12.38
N VAL A 273 -52.55 15.61 12.34
CA VAL A 273 -51.30 16.24 12.84
C VAL A 273 -50.95 17.49 12.03
N ILE A 274 -51.01 17.42 10.69
CA ILE A 274 -50.79 18.56 9.78
C ILE A 274 -51.76 19.69 10.09
N GLY A 275 -53.04 19.37 10.30
CA GLY A 275 -54.06 20.35 10.70
C GLY A 275 -53.73 21.05 12.01
N LYS A 276 -53.41 20.26 13.05
CA LYS A 276 -53.03 20.79 14.37
C LYS A 276 -51.76 21.64 14.32
N ALA A 277 -50.72 21.19 13.62
CA ALA A 277 -49.47 21.93 13.49
C ALA A 277 -49.67 23.27 12.77
N ARG A 278 -50.47 23.29 11.70
CA ARG A 278 -50.86 24.53 11.02
C ARG A 278 -51.62 25.47 11.96
N ASP A 279 -52.59 24.96 12.69
CA ASP A 279 -53.41 25.77 13.59
C ASP A 279 -52.59 26.32 14.77
N ASN A 280 -51.64 25.52 15.30
CA ASN A 280 -50.66 25.95 16.30
C ASN A 280 -49.77 27.09 15.79
N LEU A 281 -49.18 26.96 14.59
CA LEU A 281 -48.38 28.02 13.99
C LEU A 281 -49.21 29.29 13.72
N GLY A 282 -50.45 29.12 13.25
CA GLY A 282 -51.38 30.24 13.07
C GLY A 282 -51.70 30.96 14.39
N ALA A 283 -51.87 30.24 15.49
CA ALA A 283 -52.06 30.82 16.81
C ALA A 283 -50.80 31.56 17.29
N GLN A 284 -49.60 30.98 17.14
CA GLN A 284 -48.33 31.61 17.49
C GLN A 284 -48.09 32.89 16.68
N PHE A 285 -48.39 32.89 15.38
CA PHE A 285 -48.29 34.08 14.53
C PHE A 285 -49.22 35.20 15.00
N LYS A 286 -50.48 34.88 15.32
CA LYS A 286 -51.45 35.86 15.85
C LYS A 286 -51.02 36.44 17.20
N LEU A 287 -50.53 35.60 18.11
CA LEU A 287 -50.00 36.04 19.40
C LEU A 287 -48.80 36.98 19.23
N ALA A 288 -47.84 36.61 18.38
CA ALA A 288 -46.66 37.45 18.10
C ALA A 288 -47.03 38.81 17.50
N LEU A 289 -48.08 38.88 16.67
CA LEU A 289 -48.62 40.14 16.15
C LEU A 289 -49.28 40.98 17.25
N GLN A 290 -50.06 40.36 18.14
CA GLN A 290 -50.69 41.04 19.27
C GLN A 290 -49.64 41.62 20.23
N ASP A 291 -48.59 40.87 20.50
CA ASP A 291 -47.49 41.25 21.39
C ASP A 291 -46.47 42.20 20.72
N LYS A 292 -46.71 42.59 19.46
CA LYS A 292 -45.83 43.46 18.65
C LYS A 292 -44.40 42.91 18.50
N GLN A 293 -44.24 41.59 18.59
CA GLN A 293 -42.97 40.90 18.36
C GLN A 293 -42.75 40.71 16.85
N TRP A 294 -42.48 41.80 16.14
CA TRP A 294 -42.44 41.81 14.67
C TRP A 294 -41.40 40.86 14.07
N LYS A 295 -40.25 40.68 14.73
CA LYS A 295 -39.20 39.73 14.30
C LYS A 295 -39.68 38.28 14.37
N SER A 296 -40.20 37.87 15.53
CA SER A 296 -40.77 36.53 15.72
C SER A 296 -41.97 36.29 14.78
N ALA A 297 -42.83 37.29 14.61
CA ALA A 297 -43.96 37.21 13.68
C ALA A 297 -43.50 37.00 12.23
N ALA A 298 -42.45 37.70 11.78
CA ALA A 298 -41.88 37.50 10.45
C ALA A 298 -41.34 36.07 10.29
N GLU A 299 -40.54 35.57 11.25
CA GLU A 299 -39.98 34.22 11.21
C GLU A 299 -41.06 33.12 11.19
N ILE A 300 -42.10 33.25 12.02
CA ILE A 300 -43.23 32.30 12.04
C ILE A 300 -44.01 32.38 10.72
N GLY A 301 -44.21 33.58 10.18
CA GLY A 301 -44.87 33.79 8.90
C GLY A 301 -44.15 33.09 7.75
N GLU A 302 -42.81 33.21 7.67
CA GLU A 302 -42.01 32.46 6.70
C GLU A 302 -42.15 30.95 6.86
N LYS A 303 -42.15 30.45 8.10
CA LYS A 303 -42.36 29.02 8.37
C LYS A 303 -43.72 28.54 7.87
N ILE A 304 -44.79 29.30 8.07
CA ILE A 304 -46.13 28.98 7.57
C ILE A 304 -46.13 28.90 6.04
N ILE A 305 -45.50 29.87 5.37
CA ILE A 305 -45.43 29.93 3.90
C ILE A 305 -44.63 28.75 3.34
N ALA A 306 -43.51 28.39 3.99
CA ALA A 306 -42.63 27.31 3.55
C ALA A 306 -43.25 25.93 3.80
N GLN A 307 -43.88 25.71 4.96
CA GLN A 307 -44.43 24.41 5.34
C GLN A 307 -45.83 24.14 4.76
N PHE A 308 -46.64 25.18 4.56
CA PHE A 308 -48.03 25.05 4.09
C PHE A 308 -48.33 25.98 2.90
N PRO A 309 -47.61 25.87 1.77
CA PRO A 309 -47.64 26.85 0.69
C PRO A 309 -49.01 27.00 0.01
N ASN A 310 -49.82 25.94 0.03
CA ASN A 310 -51.14 25.86 -0.60
C ASN A 310 -52.29 26.12 0.38
N SER A 311 -52.00 26.51 1.63
CA SER A 311 -53.04 26.83 2.60
C SER A 311 -53.55 28.26 2.41
N ARG A 312 -54.84 28.49 2.72
CA ARG A 312 -55.42 29.84 2.73
C ARG A 312 -54.65 30.77 3.69
N MET A 313 -54.26 30.25 4.85
CA MET A 313 -53.45 30.96 5.85
C MET A 313 -52.12 31.45 5.28
N ALA A 314 -51.41 30.64 4.48
CA ALA A 314 -50.18 31.09 3.84
C ALA A 314 -50.42 32.21 2.81
N GLY A 315 -51.56 32.20 2.11
CA GLY A 315 -51.98 33.32 1.26
C GLY A 315 -52.15 34.61 2.06
N GLU A 316 -52.93 34.55 3.14
CA GLU A 316 -53.15 35.69 4.04
C GLU A 316 -51.83 36.21 4.66
N VAL A 317 -50.91 35.31 5.04
CA VAL A 317 -49.61 35.71 5.60
C VAL A 317 -48.73 36.39 4.54
N ARG A 318 -48.68 35.88 3.31
CA ARG A 318 -47.91 36.49 2.21
C ARG A 318 -48.31 37.94 1.95
N ASP A 319 -49.59 38.26 2.07
CA ASP A 319 -50.09 39.62 1.83
C ASP A 319 -49.63 40.63 2.90
N VAL A 320 -49.32 40.16 4.12
CA VAL A 320 -49.00 41.01 5.28
C VAL A 320 -47.52 40.95 5.66
N ILE A 321 -46.78 39.92 5.23
CA ILE A 321 -45.41 39.63 5.70
C ILE A 321 -44.41 40.74 5.40
N ASP A 322 -44.50 41.39 4.24
CA ASP A 322 -43.58 42.46 3.85
C ASP A 322 -43.73 43.70 4.74
N GLY A 323 -44.97 44.01 5.14
CA GLY A 323 -45.23 45.08 6.10
C GLY A 323 -44.70 44.77 7.50
N ILE A 324 -44.75 43.49 7.91
CA ILE A 324 -44.21 43.05 9.20
C ILE A 324 -42.67 43.11 9.18
N ARG A 325 -42.02 42.67 8.08
CA ARG A 325 -40.56 42.76 7.91
C ARG A 325 -40.06 44.19 7.98
N GLN A 326 -40.72 45.13 7.29
CA GLN A 326 -40.36 46.55 7.34
C GLN A 326 -40.42 47.10 8.77
N ARG A 327 -41.45 46.72 9.55
CA ARG A 327 -41.57 47.11 10.96
C ARG A 327 -40.53 46.47 11.86
N ALA A 328 -40.15 45.22 11.58
CA ALA A 328 -39.09 44.54 12.31
C ALA A 328 -37.73 45.24 12.13
N ILE A 329 -37.42 45.66 10.90
CA ILE A 329 -36.18 46.42 10.58
C ILE A 329 -36.21 47.81 11.21
N ALA A 330 -37.37 48.48 11.23
CA ALA A 330 -37.50 49.83 11.79
C ALA A 330 -37.45 49.89 13.33
N MET A 331 -37.50 48.74 14.02
CA MET A 331 -37.45 48.64 15.49
C MET A 331 -36.15 47.99 16.00
N GLU A 332 -35.24 47.62 15.10
CA GLU A 332 -33.81 47.38 15.41
C GLU A 332 -33.04 48.71 15.46
#